data_AF-A0A537ZSU9-F1
#
_entry.id   AF-A0A537ZSU9-F1
#
_cell.length_a   1.000
_cell.length_b   1.000
_cell.length_c   1.000
_cell.angle_alpha   90.00
_cell.angle_beta   90.00
_cell.angle_gamma   90.00
#
_symmetry.space_group_name_H-M   'P 1'
#
loop_
_entity.id
_entity.type
_entity.pdbx_description
1 polymer ?
#
loop_
_entity_poly.entity_id
_entity_poly.type
_entity_poly.pdbx_seq_one_letter_code
_entity_poly.pdbx_strand_id
1 'polypeptide(L)'
;MPRRLLIVLGLLLAILGISQLVIPPIAEHPIEDRLTAGGGSADVSMSAFPAARLLFGDGSRITVTGQDLDLTSESTSGEVFSNLDGYDQVAVNLVHFRAGPIELASFDLTRSAPDAPYHLRTRGSTTPSDLASYAAGQAGLPGGPLLGYLGNQVLGRHAVPIHLDMELESDNGNVVVTGGTGTIAGIPTGPLAELITSVVALKL
;
A
#
# COMPACT_ATOMS: atom_id res chain seq x y z
N MET A 1 25.95 -39.83 -23.32
CA MET A 1 24.89 -38.79 -23.33
C MET A 1 24.30 -38.47 -21.95
N PRO A 2 23.97 -39.42 -21.03
CA PRO A 2 23.27 -39.07 -19.78
C PRO A 2 24.13 -38.25 -18.80
N ARG A 3 25.45 -38.47 -18.79
CA ARG A 3 26.38 -37.76 -17.90
C ARG A 3 26.48 -36.25 -18.17
N ARG A 4 26.39 -35.81 -19.42
CA ARG A 4 26.36 -34.38 -19.77
C ARG A 4 25.02 -33.74 -19.41
N LEU A 5 23.93 -34.49 -19.57
CA LEU A 5 22.59 -34.04 -19.21
C LEU A 5 22.43 -33.86 -17.69
N LEU A 6 23.01 -34.77 -16.90
CA LEU A 6 23.05 -34.65 -15.43
C LEU A 6 23.90 -33.46 -14.95
N ILE A 7 25.01 -33.16 -15.63
CA ILE A 7 25.85 -31.99 -15.30
C ILE A 7 25.11 -30.68 -15.62
N VAL A 8 24.44 -30.61 -16.78
CA VAL A 8 23.64 -29.43 -17.15
C VAL A 8 22.47 -29.25 -16.20
N LEU A 9 21.77 -30.32 -15.84
CA LEU A 9 20.67 -30.28 -14.87
C LEU A 9 21.16 -29.86 -13.48
N GLY A 10 22.28 -30.41 -13.02
CA GLY A 10 22.88 -30.04 -11.73
C GLY A 10 23.34 -28.58 -11.70
N LEU A 11 23.90 -28.07 -12.80
CA LEU A 11 24.29 -26.66 -12.92
C LEU A 11 23.06 -25.74 -12.92
N LEU A 12 21.99 -26.10 -13.63
CA LEU A 12 20.72 -25.37 -13.62
C LEU A 12 20.10 -25.32 -12.22
N LEU A 13 20.08 -26.45 -11.51
CA LEU A 13 19.59 -26.52 -10.13
C LEU A 13 20.47 -25.72 -9.16
N ALA A 14 21.80 -25.73 -9.35
CA ALA A 14 22.72 -24.93 -8.55
C ALA A 14 22.51 -23.42 -8.78
N ILE A 15 22.35 -22.99 -10.03
CA ILE A 15 22.04 -21.59 -10.37
C ILE A 15 20.68 -21.21 -9.77
N LEU A 16 19.65 -22.04 -9.94
CA LEU A 16 18.32 -21.80 -9.36
C LEU A 16 18.39 -21.68 -7.84
N GLY A 17 19.14 -22.56 -7.17
CA GLY A 17 19.31 -22.54 -5.72
C GLY A 17 20.05 -21.31 -5.20
N ILE A 18 21.12 -20.89 -5.88
CA ILE A 18 21.86 -19.66 -5.52
C ILE A 18 20.98 -18.41 -5.74
N SER A 19 20.23 -18.38 -6.85
CA SER A 19 19.29 -17.31 -7.16
C SER A 19 18.17 -17.19 -6.12
N GLN A 20 17.74 -18.29 -5.48
CA GLN A 20 16.74 -18.21 -4.39
C GLN A 20 17.25 -17.47 -3.15
N LEU A 21 18.56 -17.40 -2.94
CA LEU A 21 19.16 -16.78 -1.74
C LEU A 21 19.48 -15.30 -1.96
N VAL A 22 19.87 -14.93 -3.17
CA VAL A 22 20.39 -13.58 -3.47
C VAL A 22 19.32 -12.63 -3.99
N ILE A 23 18.31 -13.14 -4.72
CA ILE A 23 17.29 -12.30 -5.35
C ILE A 23 16.33 -11.65 -4.34
N PRO A 24 15.80 -12.36 -3.33
CA PRO A 24 14.86 -11.75 -2.38
C PRO A 24 15.38 -10.46 -1.73
N PRO A 25 16.57 -10.41 -1.10
CA PRO A 25 17.03 -9.19 -0.46
C PRO A 25 17.21 -8.03 -1.46
N ILE A 26 17.66 -8.30 -2.69
CA ILE A 26 17.84 -7.24 -3.70
C ILE A 26 16.50 -6.59 -4.10
N ALA A 27 15.41 -7.36 -4.10
CA ALA A 27 14.08 -6.85 -4.42
C ALA A 27 13.43 -6.10 -3.23
N GLU A 28 13.77 -6.47 -1.99
CA GLU A 28 13.21 -5.91 -0.75
C GLU A 28 13.75 -4.49 -0.45
N HIS A 29 15.07 -4.29 -0.52
CA HIS A 29 15.73 -3.05 -0.06
C HIS A 29 15.20 -1.77 -0.73
N PRO A 30 14.96 -1.73 -2.06
CA PRO A 30 14.44 -0.52 -2.71
C PRO A 30 13.05 -0.10 -2.19
N ILE A 31 12.23 -1.05 -1.71
CA ILE A 31 10.91 -0.77 -1.15
C ILE A 31 11.07 -0.22 0.27
N GLU A 32 11.94 -0.82 1.09
CA GLU A 32 12.26 -0.33 2.43
C GLU A 32 12.79 1.11 2.42
N ASP A 33 13.75 1.40 1.53
CA ASP A 33 14.34 2.72 1.39
C ASP A 33 13.28 3.78 1.01
N ARG A 34 12.33 3.42 0.14
CA ARG A 34 11.22 4.32 -0.26
C ARG A 34 10.24 4.56 0.87
N LEU A 35 9.90 3.52 1.64
CA LEU A 35 8.98 3.63 2.77
C LEU A 35 9.59 4.47 3.90
N THR A 36 10.90 4.35 4.12
CA THR A 36 11.63 5.04 5.20
C THR A 36 12.22 6.39 4.81
N ALA A 37 12.09 6.80 3.53
CA ALA A 37 12.65 8.06 3.03
C ALA A 37 12.17 9.31 3.78
N GLY A 38 10.92 9.29 4.29
CA GLY A 38 10.36 10.36 5.12
C GLY A 38 10.63 10.21 6.62
N GLY A 39 11.26 9.11 7.04
CA GLY A 39 11.46 8.72 8.44
C GLY A 39 10.72 7.44 8.82
N GLY A 40 10.99 6.95 10.04
CA GLY A 40 10.42 5.71 10.57
C GLY A 40 11.26 4.48 10.24
N SER A 41 10.64 3.31 10.32
CA SER A 41 11.27 2.03 9.98
C SER A 41 10.28 1.12 9.25
N ALA A 42 10.73 0.49 8.18
CA ALA A 42 9.98 -0.51 7.43
C ALA A 42 10.84 -1.76 7.23
N ASP A 43 10.19 -2.91 7.20
CA ASP A 43 10.73 -4.23 6.90
C ASP A 43 9.87 -4.85 5.80
N VAL A 44 10.51 -5.26 4.71
CA VAL A 44 9.84 -5.84 3.56
C VAL A 44 10.42 -7.23 3.33
N SER A 45 9.53 -8.22 3.29
CA SER A 45 9.90 -9.60 3.01
C SER A 45 9.14 -10.13 1.80
N MET A 46 9.87 -10.67 0.83
CA MET A 46 9.35 -11.14 -0.45
C MET A 46 9.81 -12.56 -0.71
N SER A 47 8.92 -13.39 -1.26
CA SER A 47 9.26 -14.75 -1.64
C SER A 47 8.58 -15.14 -2.94
N ALA A 48 9.28 -15.91 -3.77
CA ALA A 48 8.72 -16.51 -4.97
C ALA A 48 9.42 -17.82 -5.29
N PHE A 49 8.69 -18.75 -5.91
CA PHE A 49 9.27 -19.94 -6.51
C PHE A 49 8.87 -20.06 -7.99
N PRO A 50 9.81 -19.92 -8.94
CA PRO A 50 11.23 -19.56 -8.75
C PRO A 50 11.45 -18.09 -8.35
N ALA A 51 12.42 -17.78 -7.48
CA ALA A 51 12.77 -16.40 -7.05
C ALA A 51 13.04 -15.42 -8.20
N ALA A 52 13.45 -15.89 -9.39
CA ALA A 52 13.59 -15.03 -10.57
C ALA A 52 12.30 -14.27 -10.92
N ARG A 53 11.13 -14.78 -10.52
CA ARG A 53 9.83 -14.09 -10.68
C ARG A 53 9.78 -12.74 -9.95
N LEU A 54 10.48 -12.59 -8.82
CA LEU A 54 10.52 -11.33 -8.07
C LEU A 54 11.11 -10.18 -8.90
N LEU A 55 12.01 -10.48 -9.83
CA LEU A 55 12.60 -9.49 -10.73
C LEU A 55 11.61 -8.95 -11.78
N PHE A 56 10.46 -9.61 -11.94
CA PHE A 56 9.40 -9.22 -12.86
C PHE A 56 8.15 -8.71 -12.13
N GLY A 57 8.22 -8.51 -10.81
CA GLY A 57 7.09 -8.06 -9.99
C GLY A 57 6.15 -9.16 -9.51
N ASP A 58 6.49 -10.43 -9.74
CA ASP A 58 5.65 -11.58 -9.36
C ASP A 58 6.24 -12.38 -8.19
N GLY A 59 5.39 -12.87 -7.29
CA GLY A 59 5.83 -13.75 -6.22
C GLY A 59 4.75 -14.61 -5.58
N SER A 60 5.16 -15.39 -4.60
CA SER A 60 4.27 -16.23 -3.80
C SER A 60 3.77 -15.51 -2.56
N ARG A 61 4.59 -14.63 -1.97
CA ARG A 61 4.18 -13.83 -0.83
C ARG A 61 4.98 -12.54 -0.76
N ILE A 62 4.29 -11.45 -0.45
CA ILE A 62 4.86 -10.18 0.00
C ILE A 62 4.34 -9.85 1.39
N THR A 63 5.23 -9.44 2.28
CA THR A 63 4.91 -8.97 3.62
C THR A 63 5.62 -7.64 3.86
N VAL A 64 4.86 -6.63 4.28
CA VAL A 64 5.38 -5.30 4.55
C VAL A 64 4.97 -4.91 5.96
N THR A 65 5.94 -4.63 6.80
CA THR A 65 5.71 -4.12 8.16
C THR A 65 6.36 -2.76 8.30
N GLY A 66 5.68 -1.79 8.90
CA GLY A 66 6.25 -0.46 9.07
C GLY A 66 5.67 0.31 10.24
N GLN A 67 6.48 1.22 10.78
CA GLN A 67 6.10 2.05 11.92
C GLN A 67 6.68 3.46 11.80
N ASP A 68 5.96 4.44 12.35
CA ASP A 68 6.40 5.85 12.45
C ASP A 68 6.79 6.45 11.08
N LEU A 69 6.14 5.97 10.00
CA LEU A 69 6.45 6.35 8.62
C LEU A 69 5.84 7.70 8.26
N ASP A 70 6.59 8.51 7.51
CA ASP A 70 6.06 9.72 6.86
C ASP A 70 5.97 9.51 5.34
N LEU A 71 4.77 9.20 4.87
CA LEU A 71 4.49 8.94 3.47
C LEU A 71 4.01 10.20 2.71
N THR A 72 4.03 11.37 3.35
CA THR A 72 3.55 12.64 2.74
C THR A 72 4.44 13.16 1.63
N SER A 73 5.70 12.73 1.58
CA SER A 73 6.76 13.43 0.86
C SER A 73 6.87 13.12 -0.64
N GLU A 74 6.12 12.17 -1.19
CA GLU A 74 6.09 11.99 -2.67
C GLU A 74 4.72 11.58 -3.18
N SER A 75 4.15 12.42 -4.03
CA SER A 75 2.97 12.14 -4.85
C SER A 75 3.33 11.16 -5.96
N THR A 76 3.38 9.87 -5.67
CA THR A 76 3.41 8.86 -6.73
C THR A 76 1.96 8.63 -7.13
N SER A 77 1.58 9.04 -8.34
CA SER A 77 0.36 8.60 -9.03
C SER A 77 0.75 7.42 -9.94
N GLY A 78 0.06 6.30 -9.87
CA GLY A 78 0.48 5.01 -10.43
C GLY A 78 -0.51 3.88 -10.10
N GLU A 79 -0.36 2.72 -10.72
CA GLU A 79 -1.26 1.57 -10.56
C GLU A 79 -1.05 0.91 -9.19
N VAL A 80 -1.95 1.23 -8.27
CA VAL A 80 -1.94 0.96 -6.83
C VAL A 80 -1.78 -0.53 -6.52
N PHE A 81 -2.56 -1.40 -7.15
CA PHE A 81 -2.48 -2.84 -6.88
C PHE A 81 -1.62 -3.61 -7.88
N SER A 82 -1.14 -3.01 -8.97
CA SER A 82 -0.42 -3.78 -9.99
C SER A 82 0.87 -4.39 -9.45
N ASN A 83 1.51 -3.75 -8.47
CA ASN A 83 2.68 -4.30 -7.77
C ASN A 83 2.31 -5.39 -6.74
N LEU A 84 1.10 -5.39 -6.19
CA LEU A 84 0.64 -6.39 -5.22
C LEU A 84 -0.04 -7.59 -5.89
N ASP A 85 -0.63 -7.38 -7.06
CA ASP A 85 -1.37 -8.40 -7.81
C ASP A 85 -0.50 -9.51 -8.36
N GLY A 86 0.80 -9.25 -8.57
CA GLY A 86 1.79 -10.27 -8.90
C GLY A 86 2.04 -11.29 -7.78
N TYR A 87 1.54 -11.07 -6.56
CA TYR A 87 1.78 -11.94 -5.40
C TYR A 87 0.60 -12.82 -5.02
N ASP A 88 0.81 -14.13 -4.87
CA ASP A 88 -0.27 -15.03 -4.45
C ASP A 88 -0.84 -14.66 -3.06
N GLN A 89 -0.01 -14.09 -2.19
CA GLN A 89 -0.37 -13.68 -0.84
C GLN A 89 0.21 -12.31 -0.50
N VAL A 90 -0.61 -11.47 0.14
CA VAL A 90 -0.24 -10.10 0.51
C VAL A 90 -0.56 -9.89 1.98
N ALA A 91 0.38 -9.32 2.73
CA ALA A 91 0.16 -8.87 4.10
C ALA A 91 0.90 -7.55 4.32
N VAL A 92 0.18 -6.46 4.53
CA VAL A 92 0.74 -5.13 4.81
C VAL A 92 0.23 -4.70 6.17
N ASN A 93 1.13 -4.41 7.10
CA ASN A 93 0.85 -3.93 8.44
C ASN A 93 1.66 -2.66 8.71
N LEU A 94 1.00 -1.51 8.74
CA LEU A 94 1.63 -0.23 9.05
C LEU A 94 0.98 0.35 10.31
N VAL A 95 1.79 0.84 11.23
CA VAL A 95 1.32 1.47 12.47
C VAL A 95 1.91 2.87 12.62
N HIS A 96 1.13 3.78 13.21
CA HIS A 96 1.54 5.16 13.47
C HIS A 96 2.22 5.84 12.28
N PHE A 97 1.53 5.97 11.14
CA PHE A 97 2.10 6.62 9.97
C PHE A 97 1.23 7.77 9.49
N ARG A 98 1.85 8.69 8.76
CA ARG A 98 1.18 9.84 8.16
C ARG A 98 1.12 9.68 6.65
N ALA A 99 -0.08 9.81 6.09
CA ALA A 99 -0.31 9.79 4.65
C ALA A 99 -1.05 11.07 4.25
N GLY A 100 -0.30 12.04 3.73
CA GLY A 100 -0.84 13.37 3.42
C GLY A 100 -1.49 14.04 4.66
N PRO A 101 -2.75 14.48 4.58
CA PRO A 101 -3.44 15.15 5.69
C PRO A 101 -3.95 14.19 6.78
N ILE A 102 -3.76 12.88 6.62
CA ILE A 102 -4.37 11.86 7.47
C ILE A 102 -3.30 11.22 8.36
N GLU A 103 -3.57 11.18 9.66
CA GLU A 103 -2.80 10.38 10.61
C GLU A 103 -3.47 9.02 10.77
N LEU A 104 -2.74 7.95 10.47
CA LEU A 104 -3.21 6.58 10.56
C LEU A 104 -2.52 5.89 11.74
N ALA A 105 -3.33 5.42 12.68
CA ALA A 105 -2.86 4.66 13.83
C ALA A 105 -2.52 3.22 13.43
N SER A 106 -3.32 2.62 12.54
CA SER A 106 -3.10 1.26 12.03
C SER A 106 -3.66 1.11 10.62
N PHE A 107 -2.96 0.39 9.77
CA PHE A 107 -3.39 -0.04 8.45
C PHE A 107 -2.99 -1.50 8.26
N ASP A 108 -3.98 -2.34 8.04
CA ASP A 108 -3.86 -3.77 7.82
C ASP A 108 -4.52 -4.11 6.48
N LEU A 109 -3.73 -4.59 5.52
CA LEU A 109 -4.23 -5.04 4.23
C LEU A 109 -3.76 -6.48 4.00
N THR A 110 -4.70 -7.39 3.84
CA THR A 110 -4.38 -8.82 3.67
C THR A 110 -5.10 -9.44 2.49
N ARG A 111 -4.39 -10.27 1.72
CA ARG A 111 -4.97 -11.20 0.73
C ARG A 111 -4.35 -12.58 0.95
N SER A 112 -5.21 -13.57 1.21
CA SER A 112 -4.76 -14.92 1.61
C SER A 112 -4.49 -15.86 0.45
N ALA A 113 -5.01 -15.57 -0.74
CA ALA A 113 -4.85 -16.35 -1.96
C ALA A 113 -5.08 -15.46 -3.21
N PRO A 114 -4.63 -15.87 -4.41
CA PRO A 114 -4.75 -15.06 -5.62
C PRO A 114 -6.20 -14.62 -5.93
N ASP A 115 -7.16 -15.53 -5.81
CA ASP A 115 -8.58 -15.29 -6.11
C ASP A 115 -9.38 -14.77 -4.89
N ALA A 116 -8.72 -14.53 -3.76
CA ALA A 116 -9.39 -14.04 -2.56
C ALA A 116 -9.49 -12.51 -2.58
N PRO A 117 -10.57 -11.92 -2.01
CA PRO A 117 -10.64 -10.49 -1.83
C PRO A 117 -9.54 -10.01 -0.88
N TYR A 118 -9.14 -8.75 -1.05
CA TYR A 118 -8.33 -8.05 -0.08
C TYR A 118 -9.21 -7.61 1.08
N HIS A 119 -8.75 -7.82 2.31
CA HIS A 119 -9.36 -7.27 3.50
C HIS A 119 -8.53 -6.09 3.99
N LEU A 120 -9.15 -4.92 4.02
CA LEU A 120 -8.57 -3.67 4.52
C LEU A 120 -9.19 -3.33 5.87
N ARG A 121 -8.35 -3.17 6.89
CA ARG A 121 -8.71 -2.57 8.17
C ARG A 121 -7.82 -1.38 8.44
N THR A 122 -8.42 -0.23 8.68
CA THR A 122 -7.64 0.97 9.01
C THR A 122 -8.32 1.79 10.09
N ARG A 123 -7.48 2.40 10.94
CA ARG A 123 -7.87 3.35 11.96
C ARG A 123 -6.99 4.57 11.86
N GLY A 124 -7.61 5.74 11.97
CA GLY A 124 -6.88 6.99 11.99
C GLY A 124 -7.77 8.15 12.34
N SER A 125 -7.27 9.34 12.07
CA SER A 125 -8.01 10.58 12.22
C SER A 125 -7.54 11.63 11.23
N THR A 126 -8.45 12.52 10.88
CA THR A 126 -8.16 13.69 10.05
C THR A 126 -8.86 14.91 10.64
N THR A 127 -8.38 16.11 10.33
CA THR A 127 -9.13 17.33 10.65
C THR A 127 -9.85 17.89 9.41
N PRO A 128 -10.96 18.64 9.58
CA PRO A 128 -11.61 19.32 8.47
C PRO A 128 -10.69 20.30 7.73
N SER A 129 -9.76 20.95 8.45
CA SER A 129 -8.76 21.86 7.87
C SER A 129 -7.73 21.15 7.01
N ASP A 130 -7.30 19.95 7.41
CA ASP A 130 -6.29 19.19 6.64
C ASP A 130 -6.92 18.64 5.35
N LEU A 131 -8.17 18.17 5.41
CA LEU A 131 -8.94 17.76 4.23
C LEU A 131 -9.15 18.92 3.24
N ALA A 132 -9.52 20.10 3.75
CA ALA A 132 -9.71 21.29 2.92
C ALA A 132 -8.40 21.75 2.25
N SER A 133 -7.29 21.73 2.99
CA SER A 133 -5.95 22.05 2.48
C SER A 133 -5.53 21.07 1.37
N TYR A 134 -5.77 19.77 1.58
CA TYR A 134 -5.47 18.74 0.59
C TYR A 134 -6.30 18.88 -0.69
N ALA A 135 -7.61 19.10 -0.57
CA ALA A 135 -8.49 19.33 -1.73
C ALA A 135 -8.09 20.57 -2.53
N ALA A 136 -7.67 21.65 -1.85
CA ALA A 136 -7.17 22.85 -2.50
C ALA A 136 -5.85 22.61 -3.27
N GLY A 137 -4.95 21.79 -2.71
CA GLY A 137 -3.68 21.40 -3.35
C GLY A 137 -3.87 20.52 -4.59
N GLN A 138 -4.82 19.59 -4.56
CA GLN A 138 -5.09 18.67 -5.66
C GLN A 138 -5.81 19.36 -6.84
N ALA A 139 -6.69 20.32 -6.57
CA ALA A 139 -7.62 20.85 -7.59
C ALA A 139 -7.04 21.99 -8.43
N GLY A 140 -5.92 22.61 -8.04
CA GLY A 140 -5.35 23.77 -8.76
C GLY A 140 -6.31 24.95 -8.93
N LEU A 141 -7.41 24.99 -8.17
CA LEU A 141 -8.52 25.93 -8.38
C LEU A 141 -8.20 27.32 -7.80
N PRO A 142 -8.39 28.41 -8.58
CA PRO A 142 -8.32 29.77 -8.04
C PRO A 142 -9.50 29.99 -7.06
N GLY A 143 -9.21 29.99 -5.76
CA GLY A 143 -10.22 30.15 -4.69
C GLY A 143 -10.00 29.31 -3.44
N GLY A 144 -9.03 28.38 -3.44
CA GLY A 144 -8.68 27.54 -2.29
C GLY A 144 -8.54 28.24 -0.92
N PRO A 145 -7.95 29.46 -0.82
CA PRO A 145 -7.83 30.17 0.45
C PRO A 145 -9.17 30.59 1.07
N LEU A 146 -10.20 30.83 0.26
CA LEU A 146 -11.50 31.32 0.73
C LEU A 146 -12.37 30.18 1.27
N LEU A 147 -12.27 28.99 0.67
CA LEU A 147 -12.95 27.78 1.15
C LEU A 147 -12.33 27.26 2.46
N GLY A 148 -11.01 27.34 2.61
CA GLY A 148 -10.32 27.02 3.87
C GLY A 148 -10.75 27.93 5.02
N TYR A 149 -11.00 29.21 4.75
CA TYR A 149 -11.47 30.17 5.76
C TYR A 149 -12.91 29.89 6.22
N LEU A 150 -13.83 29.59 5.29
CA LEU A 150 -15.22 29.24 5.61
C LEU A 150 -15.36 27.88 6.29
N GLY A 151 -14.53 26.89 5.91
CA GLY A 151 -14.45 25.59 6.57
C GLY A 151 -14.00 25.69 8.02
N ASN A 152 -12.95 26.50 8.29
CA ASN A 152 -12.42 26.73 9.64
C ASN A 152 -13.41 27.38 10.61
N GLN A 153 -14.43 28.08 10.10
CA GLN A 153 -15.40 28.81 10.92
C GLN A 153 -16.68 28.02 11.19
N VAL A 154 -16.97 26.98 10.39
CA VAL A 154 -18.23 26.20 10.44
C VAL A 154 -18.02 24.75 10.91
N LEU A 155 -16.84 24.17 10.68
CA LEU A 155 -16.53 22.77 11.00
C LEU A 155 -15.46 22.75 12.10
N GLY A 156 -15.84 22.41 13.33
CA GLY A 156 -14.98 22.51 14.51
C GLY A 156 -13.60 21.86 14.37
N ARG A 157 -12.64 22.34 15.18
CA ARG A 157 -11.22 21.90 15.21
C ARG A 157 -10.99 20.48 15.73
N HIS A 158 -12.04 19.68 15.89
CA HIS A 158 -11.93 18.36 16.50
C HIS A 158 -11.53 17.33 15.46
N ALA A 159 -10.58 16.47 15.82
CA ALA A 159 -10.18 15.34 14.99
C ALA A 159 -11.40 14.45 14.71
N VAL A 160 -11.60 14.13 13.44
CA VAL A 160 -12.63 13.22 12.96
C VAL A 160 -12.02 11.83 12.89
N PRO A 161 -12.48 10.87 13.71
CA PRO A 161 -11.97 9.50 13.66
C PRO A 161 -12.38 8.81 12.36
N ILE A 162 -11.46 8.05 11.79
CA ILE A 162 -11.65 7.22 10.61
C ILE A 162 -11.51 5.76 11.05
N HIS A 163 -12.53 4.96 10.76
CA HIS A 163 -12.51 3.51 10.94
C HIS A 163 -13.08 2.88 9.68
N LEU A 164 -12.28 2.09 8.99
CA LEU A 164 -12.69 1.37 7.80
C LEU A 164 -12.39 -0.11 8.00
N ASP A 165 -13.38 -0.96 7.72
CA ASP A 165 -13.24 -2.41 7.61
C ASP A 165 -13.93 -2.82 6.31
N MET A 166 -13.15 -3.16 5.29
CA MET A 166 -13.63 -3.28 3.92
C MET A 166 -13.03 -4.47 3.19
N GLU A 167 -13.80 -4.96 2.23
CA GLU A 167 -13.39 -5.96 1.25
C GLU A 167 -13.20 -5.24 -0.08
N LEU A 168 -12.00 -5.40 -0.63
CA LEU A 168 -11.57 -4.80 -1.87
C LEU A 168 -11.26 -5.92 -2.87
N GLU A 169 -11.58 -5.69 -4.13
CA GLU A 169 -11.16 -6.52 -5.24
C GLU A 169 -10.30 -5.65 -6.17
N SER A 170 -9.29 -6.26 -6.77
CA SER A 170 -8.51 -5.60 -7.82
C SER A 170 -9.15 -5.92 -9.16
N ASP A 171 -9.65 -4.90 -9.86
CA ASP A 171 -10.09 -5.01 -11.25
C ASP A 171 -9.10 -4.28 -12.15
N ASN A 172 -8.24 -5.05 -12.83
CA ASN A 172 -7.18 -4.54 -13.71
C ASN A 172 -6.27 -3.50 -13.02
N GLY A 173 -5.88 -3.76 -11.76
CA GLY A 173 -5.02 -2.87 -10.97
C GLY A 173 -5.75 -1.70 -10.30
N ASN A 174 -7.06 -1.56 -10.52
CA ASN A 174 -7.89 -0.55 -9.86
C ASN A 174 -8.58 -1.14 -8.62
N VAL A 175 -8.68 -0.33 -7.57
CA VAL A 175 -9.38 -0.69 -6.34
C VAL A 175 -10.88 -0.63 -6.58
N VAL A 176 -11.58 -1.75 -6.38
CA VAL A 176 -13.04 -1.78 -6.35
C VAL A 176 -13.49 -2.25 -4.97
N VAL A 177 -14.30 -1.45 -4.28
CA VAL A 177 -14.88 -1.86 -3.00
C VAL A 177 -16.06 -2.79 -3.26
N THR A 178 -15.93 -4.06 -2.90
CA THR A 178 -16.97 -5.08 -3.12
C THR A 178 -17.84 -5.32 -1.89
N GLY A 179 -17.31 -5.01 -0.71
CA GLY A 179 -18.02 -5.13 0.56
C GLY A 179 -17.35 -4.32 1.66
N GLY A 180 -18.04 -4.11 2.78
CA GLY A 180 -17.43 -3.45 3.94
C GLY A 180 -18.38 -2.60 4.76
N THR A 181 -17.95 -2.31 5.99
CA THR A 181 -18.60 -1.39 6.90
C THR A 181 -17.62 -0.28 7.26
N GLY A 182 -18.02 0.95 6.95
CA GLY A 182 -17.31 2.16 7.37
C GLY A 182 -18.30 3.31 7.41
N THR A 183 -18.24 4.12 8.45
CA THR A 183 -19.09 5.31 8.56
C THR A 183 -18.23 6.47 8.99
N ILE A 184 -18.05 7.44 8.11
CA ILE A 184 -17.56 8.77 8.49
C ILE A 184 -18.81 9.63 8.62
N ALA A 185 -19.24 9.86 9.87
CA ALA A 185 -20.40 10.71 10.18
C ALA A 185 -21.70 10.39 9.39
N GLY A 186 -21.92 9.12 9.02
CA GLY A 186 -23.14 8.67 8.32
C GLY A 186 -23.08 8.65 6.78
N ILE A 187 -21.91 8.92 6.17
CA ILE A 187 -21.72 8.93 4.71
C ILE A 187 -21.09 7.60 4.22
N PRO A 188 -21.55 7.02 3.09
CA PRO A 188 -20.96 5.81 2.51
C PRO A 188 -19.47 5.97 2.19
N THR A 189 -18.64 5.03 2.66
CA THR A 189 -17.17 5.13 2.65
C THR A 189 -16.47 4.63 1.39
N GLY A 190 -17.19 4.07 0.40
CA GLY A 190 -16.61 3.48 -0.80
C GLY A 190 -15.60 4.40 -1.54
N PRO A 191 -15.97 5.64 -1.91
CA PRO A 191 -15.03 6.52 -2.62
C PRO A 191 -13.81 6.95 -1.78
N LEU A 192 -13.93 6.98 -0.46
CA LEU A 192 -12.86 7.42 0.44
C LEU A 192 -11.89 6.28 0.76
N ALA A 193 -12.40 5.05 0.80
CA ALA A 193 -11.64 3.82 0.81
C ALA A 193 -10.70 3.70 -0.39
N GLU A 194 -11.24 3.93 -1.58
CA GLU A 194 -10.48 3.90 -2.84
C GLU A 194 -9.36 4.94 -2.82
N LEU A 195 -9.62 6.13 -2.28
CA LEU A 195 -8.62 7.18 -2.14
C LEU A 195 -7.50 6.84 -1.14
N ILE A 196 -7.83 6.30 0.04
CA ILE A 196 -6.80 5.93 1.03
C ILE A 196 -5.97 4.74 0.54
N THR A 197 -6.63 3.74 -0.03
CA THR A 197 -5.97 2.53 -0.56
C THR A 197 -5.05 2.90 -1.70
N SER A 198 -5.47 3.83 -2.57
CA SER A 198 -4.61 4.32 -3.65
C SER A 198 -3.33 4.94 -3.12
N VAL A 199 -3.40 5.86 -2.17
CA VAL A 199 -2.21 6.52 -1.62
C VAL A 199 -1.22 5.53 -1.00
N VAL A 200 -1.68 4.50 -0.30
CA VAL A 200 -0.78 3.55 0.37
C VAL A 200 -0.12 2.62 -0.63
N ALA A 201 -0.87 2.02 -1.55
CA ALA A 201 -0.25 1.05 -2.44
C ALA A 201 0.58 1.70 -3.57
N LEU A 202 0.44 3.01 -3.81
CA LEU A 202 1.38 3.80 -4.62
C LEU A 202 2.81 3.85 -4.08
N LYS A 203 2.98 3.57 -2.78
CA LYS A 203 4.28 3.57 -2.11
C LYS A 203 4.93 2.18 -2.07
N LEU A 204 4.21 1.15 -2.52
CA LEU A 204 4.64 -0.24 -2.57
C LEU A 204 5.08 -0.60 -3.99
#